data_AF-A0A3C1UA86-F1
#
_entry.id   AF-A0A3C1UA86-F1
#
_cell.length_a   1.000
_cell.length_b   1.000
_cell.length_c   1.000
_cell.angle_alpha   90.00
_cell.angle_beta   90.00
_cell.angle_gamma   90.00
#
_symmetry.space_group_name_H-M   'P 1'
#
loop_
_entity.id
_entity.type
_entity.pdbx_description
1 polymer ?
#
loop_
_entity_poly.entity_id
_entity_poly.type
_entity_poly.pdbx_seq_one_letter_code
_entity_poly.pdbx_strand_id
1 'polypeptide(L)'
;MRSSDILVTKPSELAFYPIPKLFVKRVGGHEAWGAIHASEIGDGTLECETPELANQMMESLLDQPSLLTLMNECILKNHRNHVYHGAYRVVELAVK
;
A
#
# COMPACT_ATOMS: atom_id res chain seq x y z
N MET A 1 -5.73 9.17 14.33
CA MET A 1 -5.16 10.27 13.53
C MET A 1 -4.19 9.62 12.54
N ARG A 2 -4.38 9.80 11.22
CA ARG A 2 -3.36 9.39 10.24
C ARG A 2 -2.24 10.43 10.28
N SER A 3 -0.99 9.99 10.43
CA SER A 3 0.17 10.90 10.45
C SER A 3 0.66 11.28 9.06
N SER A 4 0.10 10.67 8.01
CA SER A 4 0.46 10.89 6.61
C SER A 4 -0.70 10.48 5.69
N ASP A 5 -0.78 11.11 4.51
CA ASP A 5 -1.78 10.80 3.49
C ASP A 5 -1.31 9.68 2.54
N ILE A 6 -0.01 9.60 2.32
CA ILE A 6 0.65 8.59 1.49
C ILE A 6 1.91 8.07 2.20
N LEU A 7 2.25 6.81 1.93
CA LEU A 7 3.50 6.21 2.34
C LEU A 7 4.34 5.88 1.10
N VAL A 8 5.57 6.39 1.06
CA VAL A 8 6.57 6.00 0.06
C VAL A 8 7.46 4.93 0.68
N THR A 9 7.49 3.74 0.09
CA THR A 9 8.19 2.59 0.69
C THR A 9 8.59 1.56 -0.36
N LYS A 10 9.49 0.65 -0.01
CA LYS A 10 9.65 -0.58 -0.78
C LYS A 10 8.44 -1.52 -0.58
N PRO A 11 8.11 -2.39 -1.55
CA PRO A 11 6.89 -3.20 -1.56
C PRO A 11 6.62 -4.11 -0.35
N SER A 12 7.66 -4.55 0.36
CA SER A 12 7.53 -5.59 1.39
C SER A 12 7.40 -5.09 2.83
N GLU A 13 7.84 -3.86 3.15
CA GLU A 13 7.97 -3.44 4.56
C GLU A 13 6.63 -3.23 5.25
N LEU A 14 5.68 -2.63 4.53
CA LEU A 14 4.43 -2.13 5.09
C LEU A 14 3.22 -2.52 4.24
N ALA A 15 3.27 -3.72 3.63
CA ALA A 15 2.24 -4.24 2.74
C ALA A 15 0.84 -4.26 3.37
N PHE A 16 0.74 -4.54 4.68
CA PHE A 16 -0.54 -4.61 5.40
C PHE A 16 -0.87 -3.33 6.19
N TYR A 17 -0.14 -2.23 5.96
CA TYR A 17 -0.44 -0.96 6.61
C TYR A 17 -1.55 -0.23 5.83
N PRO A 18 -2.69 0.13 6.46
CA PRO A 18 -3.88 0.63 5.77
C PRO A 18 -3.76 2.13 5.44
N ILE A 19 -2.82 2.45 4.54
CA ILE A 19 -2.54 3.78 3.98
C ILE A 19 -2.30 3.65 2.46
N PRO A 20 -2.64 4.66 1.65
CA PRO A 20 -2.20 4.70 0.25
C PRO A 20 -0.67 4.58 0.14
N LYS A 21 -0.19 3.73 -0.76
CA LYS A 21 1.25 3.42 -0.91
C LYS A 21 1.76 3.76 -2.31
N LEU A 22 2.88 4.49 -2.37
CA LEU A 22 3.70 4.62 -3.58
C LEU A 22 4.92 3.72 -3.40
N PHE A 23 5.06 2.72 -4.27
CA PHE A 23 6.19 1.81 -4.19
C PHE A 23 7.37 2.28 -5.03
N VAL A 24 8.50 2.44 -4.36
CA VAL A 24 9.80 2.63 -5.03
C VAL A 24 10.48 1.30 -5.28
N LYS A 25 11.55 1.33 -6.07
CA LYS A 25 12.36 0.17 -6.41
C LYS A 25 12.63 -0.75 -5.21
N ARG A 26 12.32 -2.03 -5.39
CA ARG A 26 12.60 -3.10 -4.42
C ARG A 26 14.10 -3.37 -4.27
N VAL A 27 14.49 -3.90 -3.11
CA VAL A 27 15.86 -4.36 -2.84
C VAL A 27 15.99 -5.83 -3.19
N GLY A 28 14.97 -6.63 -2.91
CA GLY A 28 14.95 -8.07 -3.14
C GLY A 28 13.90 -8.50 -4.17
N GLY A 29 14.21 -9.51 -4.98
CA GLY A 29 13.25 -10.07 -5.95
C GLY A 29 11.98 -10.64 -5.30
N HIS A 30 12.06 -11.09 -4.05
CA HIS A 30 10.91 -11.60 -3.28
C HIS A 30 9.86 -10.53 -2.96
N GLU A 31 10.22 -9.24 -3.10
CA GLU A 31 9.33 -8.12 -2.78
C GLU A 31 8.43 -7.73 -3.96
N ALA A 32 8.73 -8.19 -5.18
CA ALA A 32 7.99 -7.81 -6.41
C ALA A 32 6.48 -8.09 -6.29
N TRP A 33 6.12 -9.22 -5.67
CA TRP A 33 4.74 -9.62 -5.45
C TRP A 33 3.98 -8.69 -4.52
N GLY A 34 4.66 -7.98 -3.62
CA GLY A 34 4.04 -7.03 -2.71
C GLY A 34 3.43 -5.85 -3.46
N ALA A 35 4.12 -5.32 -4.48
CA ALA A 35 3.65 -4.18 -5.26
C ALA A 35 2.47 -4.57 -6.15
N ILE A 36 2.57 -5.74 -6.80
CA ILE A 36 1.48 -6.29 -7.62
C ILE A 36 0.24 -6.48 -6.76
N HIS A 37 0.36 -7.15 -5.61
CA HIS A 37 -0.78 -7.42 -4.75
C HIS A 37 -1.43 -6.14 -4.21
N ALA A 38 -0.63 -5.18 -3.75
CA ALA A 38 -1.13 -3.90 -3.26
C ALA A 38 -1.83 -3.08 -4.37
N SER A 39 -1.34 -3.16 -5.62
CA SER A 39 -2.02 -2.59 -6.77
C SER A 39 -3.34 -3.31 -7.09
N GLU A 40 -3.40 -4.63 -6.96
CA GLU A 40 -4.62 -5.42 -7.19
C GLU A 40 -5.73 -5.10 -6.17
N ILE A 41 -5.37 -4.96 -4.89
CA ILE A 41 -6.32 -4.58 -3.84
C ILE A 41 -6.60 -3.08 -3.78
N GLY A 42 -5.90 -2.29 -4.61
CA GLY A 42 -6.11 -0.87 -4.85
C GLY A 42 -5.63 0.05 -3.74
N ASP A 43 -4.71 -0.39 -2.88
CA ASP A 43 -4.16 0.43 -1.81
C ASP A 43 -2.70 0.86 -2.02
N GLY A 44 -2.12 0.47 -3.15
CA GLY A 44 -0.80 0.89 -3.57
C GLY A 44 -0.66 1.02 -5.09
N THR A 45 0.42 1.64 -5.52
CA THR A 45 0.80 1.72 -6.94
C THR A 45 1.45 0.42 -7.42
N LEU A 46 1.74 0.32 -8.72
CA LEU A 46 2.81 -0.58 -9.16
C LEU A 46 4.17 -0.05 -8.69
N GLU A 47 5.20 -0.90 -8.78
CA GLU A 47 6.56 -0.50 -8.45
C GLU A 47 7.10 0.53 -9.45
N CYS A 48 7.54 1.67 -8.94
CA CYS A 48 8.29 2.68 -9.67
C CYS A 48 9.78 2.34 -9.58
N GLU A 49 10.31 1.71 -10.63
CA GLU A 49 11.70 1.22 -10.64
C GLU A 49 12.76 2.33 -10.71
N THR A 50 12.36 3.56 -11.05
CA THR A 50 13.24 4.73 -11.10
C THR A 50 12.65 5.93 -10.35
N PRO A 51 13.49 6.88 -9.88
CA PRO A 51 13.02 8.11 -9.26
C PRO A 51 12.11 8.94 -10.18
N GLU A 52 12.35 8.94 -11.49
CA GLU A 52 11.55 9.67 -12.47
C GLU A 52 10.13 9.12 -12.54
N LEU A 53 9.98 7.79 -12.55
CA LEU A 53 8.66 7.14 -12.49
C LEU A 53 7.94 7.43 -11.16
N ALA A 54 8.68 7.43 -10.05
CA ALA A 54 8.12 7.77 -8.74
C ALA A 54 7.63 9.23 -8.70
N ASN A 55 8.37 10.16 -9.29
CA ASN A 55 7.97 11.56 -9.40
C ASN A 55 6.72 11.73 -10.27
N GLN A 56 6.66 11.09 -11.44
CA GLN A 56 5.47 11.15 -12.32
C GLN A 56 4.21 10.59 -11.62
N MET A 57 4.38 9.51 -10.86
CA MET A 57 3.30 8.95 -10.05
C MET A 57 2.87 9.91 -8.92
N MET A 58 3.83 10.54 -8.25
CA MET A 58 3.53 11.53 -7.21
C MET A 58 2.81 12.76 -7.78
N GLU A 59 3.24 13.27 -8.93
CA GLU A 59 2.55 14.35 -9.65
C GLU A 59 1.11 13.95 -9.99
N SER A 60 0.89 12.73 -10.50
CA SER A 60 -0.45 12.23 -10.79
C SER A 60 -1.35 12.20 -9.54
N LEU A 61 -0.81 11.77 -8.40
CA LEU A 61 -1.54 11.72 -7.13
C LEU A 61 -1.85 13.11 -6.56
N LEU A 62 -1.01 14.11 -6.83
CA LEU A 62 -1.24 15.51 -6.45
C LEU A 62 -2.26 16.19 -7.37
N ASP A 63 -2.16 15.96 -8.68
CA ASP A 63 -3.00 16.60 -9.69
C ASP A 63 -4.41 15.99 -9.74
N GLN A 64 -4.57 14.73 -9.32
CA GLN A 64 -5.83 14.01 -9.34
C GLN A 64 -6.23 13.52 -7.94
N PRO A 65 -6.88 14.37 -7.11
CA PRO A 65 -7.33 13.99 -5.77
C PRO A 65 -8.26 12.78 -5.73
N SER A 66 -8.93 12.48 -6.83
CA SER A 66 -9.77 11.28 -7.00
C SER A 66 -8.98 9.97 -6.85
N LEU A 67 -7.70 9.94 -7.20
CA LEU A 67 -6.85 8.75 -7.06
C LEU A 67 -6.64 8.40 -5.60
N LEU A 68 -6.25 9.36 -4.77
CA LEU A 68 -6.10 9.15 -3.32
C LEU A 68 -7.43 8.80 -2.65
N THR A 69 -8.53 9.40 -3.12
CA THR A 69 -9.88 9.09 -2.64
C THR A 69 -10.23 7.63 -2.93
N LEU A 70 -10.01 7.17 -4.16
CA LEU A 70 -10.23 5.78 -4.56
C LEU A 70 -9.37 4.80 -3.75
N MET A 71 -8.09 5.10 -3.55
CA MET A 71 -7.21 4.25 -2.72
C MET A 71 -7.73 4.14 -1.28
N ASN A 72 -8.24 5.25 -0.72
CA ASN A 72 -8.86 5.25 0.60
C ASN A 72 -10.15 4.43 0.66
N GLU A 73 -11.00 4.51 -0.37
CA GLU A 73 -12.21 3.68 -0.47
C GLU A 73 -11.87 2.19 -0.52
N CYS A 74 -10.84 1.82 -1.29
CA CYS A 74 -10.30 0.46 -1.34
C CYS A 74 -9.80 0.00 0.03
N ILE A 75 -9.03 0.83 0.74
CA ILE A 75 -8.55 0.52 2.10
C ILE A 75 -9.72 0.27 3.06
N LEU A 76 -10.74 1.13 3.04
CA LEU A 76 -11.92 0.96 3.89
C LEU A 76 -12.69 -0.33 3.54
N LYS A 77 -12.79 -0.66 2.25
CA LYS A 77 -13.38 -1.93 1.79
C LYS A 77 -12.55 -3.13 2.26
N ASN A 78 -11.24 -3.09 2.09
CA ASN A 78 -10.31 -4.15 2.49
C ASN A 78 -10.30 -4.35 4.01
N HIS A 79 -10.42 -3.27 4.78
CA HIS A 79 -10.57 -3.33 6.23
C HIS A 79 -11.86 -4.06 6.64
N ARG A 80 -13.00 -3.76 5.99
CA ARG A 80 -14.26 -4.50 6.22
C ARG A 80 -14.15 -5.98 5.85
N ASN A 81 -13.29 -6.32 4.91
CA ASN A 81 -13.00 -7.70 4.50
C ASN A 81 -11.87 -8.36 5.32
N HIS A 82 -11.43 -7.74 6.41
CA HIS A 82 -10.40 -8.26 7.33
C HIS A 82 -9.01 -8.50 6.71
N VAL A 83 -8.70 -7.88 5.57
CA VAL A 83 -7.39 -8.05 4.87
C VAL A 83 -6.20 -7.71 5.78
N TYR A 84 -6.35 -6.69 6.62
CA TYR A 84 -5.26 -6.19 7.49
C TYR A 84 -5.21 -6.86 8.88
N HIS A 85 -6.06 -7.86 9.15
CA HIS A 85 -6.24 -8.40 10.51
C HIS A 85 -5.38 -9.63 10.82
N GLY A 86 -4.59 -10.12 9.87
CA GLY A 86 -3.83 -11.36 9.99
C GLY A 86 -2.98 -11.45 11.27
N ALA A 87 -2.19 -10.42 11.58
CA ALA A 87 -1.34 -10.41 12.78
C ALA A 87 -2.15 -10.45 14.08
N TYR A 88 -3.24 -9.67 14.16
CA TYR A 88 -4.14 -9.70 15.32
C TYR A 88 -4.73 -11.10 15.53
N ARG A 89 -5.17 -11.73 14.43
CA ARG A 89 -5.73 -13.08 14.49
C ARG A 89 -4.72 -14.14 14.94
N VAL A 90 -3.47 -14.04 14.50
CA VAL A 90 -2.39 -14.94 14.94
C VAL A 90 -2.17 -14.81 16.45
N VAL A 91 -2.12 -13.59 16.97
CA VAL A 91 -1.95 -13.35 18.42
C VAL A 91 -3.12 -13.93 19.20
N GLU A 92 -4.37 -13.68 18.79
CA GLU A 92 -5.56 -14.25 19.43
C GLU A 92 -5.54 -15.78 19.52
N LEU A 93 -5.03 -16.45 18.48
CA LEU A 93 -4.93 -17.91 18.44
C LEU A 93 -3.80 -18.44 19.32
N ALA A 94 -2.69 -17.70 19.43
CA ALA A 94 -1.53 -18.10 20.22
C ALA A 94 -1.71 -17.92 21.73
N VAL A 95 -2.61 -17.02 22.17
CA VAL A 95 -2.88 -16.73 23.59
C VAL A 95 -4.08 -17.48 24.16
N LYS A 96 -4.72 -18.34 23.36
CA LYS A 96 -5.73 -19.30 23.85
C LYS A 96 -5.06 -20.55 24.39
#